data_AF-A0A7V3UH76-F1
#
_entry.id   AF-A0A7V3UH76-F1
#
_cell.length_a   1.000
_cell.length_b   1.000
_cell.length_c   1.000
_cell.angle_alpha   90.00
_cell.angle_beta   90.00
_cell.angle_gamma   90.00
#
_symmetry.space_group_name_H-M   'P 1'
#
loop_
_entity.id
_entity.type
_entity.pdbx_description
1 polymer ?
#
loop_
_entity_poly.entity_id
_entity_poly.type
_entity_poly.pdbx_seq_one_letter_code
_entity_poly.pdbx_strand_id
1 'polypeptide(L)'
;MDTFTINTEGVNVAEIMKQIQERVLEKKKAGIYTDEEIREVSELKKQLSPQKEGAYGELALHLRRLHHNWDVAASSALITSHRKVLGPVIVALKKVGFRVFRFIGHPLVIRQTEFNAASVRFASVLMEELSRLIQENKDLKERQEKLLREMEERKRMEARR
;
A
#
# COMPACT_ATOMS: atom_id res chain seq x y z
N MET A 1 -12.14 -3.30 12.62
CA MET A 1 -12.33 -1.85 12.48
C MET A 1 -11.36 -1.21 13.44
N ASP A 2 -10.20 -0.78 12.95
CA ASP A 2 -9.22 -0.11 13.80
C ASP A 2 -9.61 1.36 13.95
N THR A 3 -9.95 1.74 15.18
CA THR A 3 -10.32 3.10 15.54
C THR A 3 -9.09 3.99 15.42
N PHE A 4 -9.09 4.91 14.45
CA PHE A 4 -8.04 5.92 14.29
C PHE A 4 -8.17 6.95 15.44
N THR A 5 -7.42 6.76 16.53
CA THR A 5 -7.41 7.68 17.67
C THR A 5 -6.32 8.74 17.50
N ILE A 6 -6.73 9.95 17.10
CA ILE A 6 -5.86 11.13 17.09
C ILE A 6 -6.03 11.83 18.44
N ASN A 7 -5.10 11.59 19.37
CA ASN A 7 -5.06 12.29 20.66
C ASN A 7 -4.34 13.62 20.50
N THR A 8 -5.07 14.67 20.15
CA THR A 8 -4.60 16.06 20.23
C THR A 8 -5.19 16.68 21.48
N GLU A 9 -4.36 17.14 22.41
CA GLU A 9 -4.81 17.86 23.61
C GLU A 9 -5.66 19.08 23.21
N GLY A 10 -6.90 19.13 23.69
CA GLY A 10 -7.81 20.26 23.49
C GLY A 10 -8.85 20.11 22.37
N VAL A 11 -8.85 19.05 21.57
CA VAL A 11 -9.86 18.82 20.51
C VAL A 11 -10.68 17.56 20.79
N ASN A 12 -11.93 17.73 21.23
CA ASN A 12 -12.85 16.62 21.44
C ASN A 12 -13.48 16.17 20.11
N VAL A 13 -12.83 15.22 19.44
CA VAL A 13 -13.26 14.67 18.14
C VAL A 13 -14.68 14.08 18.23
N ALA A 14 -15.05 13.47 19.36
CA ALA A 14 -16.38 12.86 19.52
C ALA A 14 -17.49 13.92 19.51
N GLU A 15 -17.26 15.06 20.15
CA GLU A 15 -18.21 16.17 20.19
C GLU A 15 -18.36 16.84 18.81
N ILE A 16 -17.24 17.04 18.12
CA ILE A 16 -17.25 17.59 16.75
C ILE A 16 -18.02 16.66 15.79
N MET A 17 -17.76 15.35 15.86
CA MET A 17 -18.47 14.37 15.02
C MET A 17 -19.97 14.36 15.29
N LYS A 18 -20.39 14.52 16.56
CA LYS A 18 -21.80 14.62 16.94
C LYS A 18 -22.45 15.87 16.33
N GLN A 19 -21.80 17.03 16.45
CA GLN A 19 -22.28 18.28 15.88
C GLN A 19 -22.37 18.23 14.34
N ILE A 20 -21.41 17.57 13.68
CA ILE A 20 -21.45 17.36 12.24
C ILE A 20 -22.65 16.49 11.86
N GLN A 21 -22.89 15.37 12.56
CA GLN A 21 -24.03 14.48 12.30
C GLN A 21 -25.37 15.19 12.47
N GLU A 22 -25.52 16.00 13.52
CA GLU A 22 -26.75 16.78 13.76
C GLU A 22 -27.01 17.78 12.61
N ARG A 23 -26.00 18.55 12.19
CA ARG A 23 -26.13 19.49 11.06
C ARG A 23 -26.44 18.80 9.74
N VAL A 24 -25.89 17.61 9.50
CA VAL A 24 -26.18 16.81 8.30
C VAL A 24 -27.64 16.34 8.31
N LEU A 25 -28.14 15.89 9.46
CA LEU A 25 -29.55 15.49 9.64
C LEU A 25 -30.52 16.65 9.44
N GLU A 26 -30.20 17.83 9.97
CA GLU A 26 -30.99 19.04 9.77
C GLU A 26 -31.05 19.44 8.29
N LYS A 27 -29.90 19.44 7.59
CA LYS A 27 -29.85 19.74 6.16
C LYS A 27 -30.57 18.69 5.31
N LYS A 28 -30.56 17.42 5.72
CA LYS A 28 -31.36 16.36 5.10
C LYS A 28 -32.86 16.59 5.28
N LYS A 29 -33.30 16.95 6.49
CA LYS A 29 -34.72 17.29 6.76
C LYS A 29 -35.17 18.55 6.04
N ALA A 30 -34.28 19.52 5.85
CA ALA A 30 -34.53 20.74 5.09
C ALA A 30 -34.56 20.53 3.57
N GLY A 31 -34.32 19.30 3.07
CA GLY A 31 -34.33 18.98 1.64
C GLY A 31 -33.17 19.58 0.85
N ILE A 32 -32.12 20.05 1.53
CA ILE A 32 -30.94 20.69 0.90
C ILE A 32 -30.09 19.64 0.16
N TYR A 33 -30.16 18.38 0.60
CA TYR A 33 -29.51 17.25 -0.07
C TYR A 33 -30.57 16.21 -0.43
N THR A 34 -30.57 15.78 -1.69
CA THR A 34 -31.36 14.65 -2.15
C THR A 34 -30.71 13.33 -1.70
N ASP A 35 -31.50 12.27 -1.53
CA ASP A 35 -30.97 10.95 -1.16
C ASP A 35 -30.00 10.39 -2.22
N GLU A 36 -30.15 10.81 -3.48
CA GLU A 36 -29.23 10.49 -4.58
C GLU A 36 -27.85 11.16 -4.37
N GLU A 37 -27.79 12.45 -4.02
CA GLU A 37 -26.52 13.15 -3.74
C GLU A 37 -25.80 12.57 -2.52
N ILE A 38 -26.55 12.16 -1.48
CA ILE A 38 -25.96 11.50 -0.29
C ILE A 38 -25.39 10.13 -0.66
N ARG A 39 -26.06 9.37 -1.54
CA ARG A 39 -25.55 8.11 -2.07
C ARG A 39 -24.29 8.32 -2.90
N GLU A 40 -24.28 9.34 -3.76
CA GLU A 40 -23.13 9.66 -4.61
C GLU A 40 -21.89 10.00 -3.77
N VAL A 41 -22.04 10.84 -2.74
CA VAL A 41 -20.95 11.16 -1.79
C VAL A 41 -20.50 9.93 -1.00
N SER A 42 -21.43 9.06 -0.60
CA SER A 42 -21.10 7.81 0.10
C SER A 42 -20.31 6.83 -0.77
N GLU A 43 -20.65 6.73 -2.06
CA GLU A 43 -19.92 5.89 -3.02
C GLU A 43 -18.55 6.49 -3.36
N LEU A 44 -18.45 7.81 -3.52
CA LEU A 44 -17.16 8.52 -3.62
C LEU A 44 -16.26 8.23 -2.42
N LYS A 45 -16.80 8.27 -1.19
CA LYS A 45 -16.04 7.96 0.04
C LYS A 45 -15.54 6.51 0.07
N LYS A 46 -16.29 5.54 -0.48
CA LYS A 46 -15.81 4.16 -0.62
C LYS A 46 -14.67 4.04 -1.63
N GLN A 47 -14.72 4.81 -2.72
CA GLN A 47 -13.66 4.83 -3.73
C GLN A 47 -12.38 5.50 -3.19
N LEU A 48 -12.53 6.54 -2.38
CA LEU A 48 -11.45 7.26 -1.68
C LEU A 48 -10.97 6.55 -0.40
N SER A 49 -11.43 5.33 -0.12
CA SER A 49 -11.09 4.67 1.13
C SER A 49 -9.58 4.33 1.16
N PRO A 50 -8.82 4.85 2.15
CA PRO A 50 -7.36 4.75 2.21
C PRO A 50 -6.84 3.31 2.33
N GLN A 51 -7.74 2.36 2.59
CA GLN A 51 -7.41 0.95 2.75
C GLN A 51 -6.87 0.30 1.47
N LYS A 52 -7.30 0.77 0.29
CA LYS A 52 -6.73 0.28 -0.99
C LYS A 52 -5.38 0.94 -1.30
N GLU A 53 -5.25 2.25 -1.07
CA GLU A 53 -3.98 2.95 -1.31
C GLU A 53 -2.86 2.49 -0.36
N GLY A 54 -3.19 2.20 0.91
CA GLY A 54 -2.23 1.69 1.90
C GLY A 54 -1.66 0.31 1.53
N ALA A 55 -2.48 -0.59 1.01
CA ALA A 55 -2.06 -1.95 0.64
C ALA A 55 -1.04 -1.95 -0.52
N TYR A 56 -1.23 -1.09 -1.52
CA TYR A 56 -0.28 -0.94 -2.63
C TYR A 56 1.02 -0.24 -2.21
N GLY A 57 0.94 0.73 -1.29
CA GLY A 57 2.10 1.37 -0.71
C GLY A 57 2.99 0.40 0.09
N GLU A 58 2.38 -0.47 0.89
CA GLU A 58 3.09 -1.53 1.63
C GLU A 58 3.73 -2.54 0.68
N LEU A 59 3.02 -2.94 -0.38
CA LEU A 59 3.54 -3.86 -1.40
C LEU A 59 4.74 -3.28 -2.15
N ALA A 60 4.70 -1.99 -2.51
CA ALA A 60 5.83 -1.29 -3.11
C ALA A 60 7.05 -1.24 -2.18
N LEU A 61 6.82 -1.03 -0.88
CA LEU A 61 7.88 -1.07 0.13
C LEU A 61 8.51 -2.47 0.25
N HIS A 62 7.69 -3.52 0.24
CA HIS A 62 8.15 -4.91 0.26
C HIS A 62 8.95 -5.25 -1.00
N LEU A 63 8.48 -4.85 -2.18
CA LEU A 63 9.21 -5.05 -3.43
C LEU A 63 10.56 -4.32 -3.40
N ARG A 64 10.62 -3.10 -2.88
CA ARG A 64 11.87 -2.36 -2.71
C ARG A 64 12.86 -3.07 -1.78
N ARG A 65 12.39 -3.65 -0.67
CA ARG A 65 13.22 -4.47 0.22
C ARG A 65 13.74 -5.72 -0.49
N LEU A 66 12.91 -6.38 -1.28
CA LEU A 66 13.30 -7.53 -2.10
C LEU A 66 14.41 -7.15 -3.10
N HIS A 67 14.28 -6.01 -3.79
CA HIS A 67 15.31 -5.46 -4.67
C HIS A 67 16.65 -5.22 -3.98
N HIS A 68 16.67 -4.93 -2.68
CA HIS A 68 17.92 -4.74 -1.94
C HIS A 68 18.51 -6.05 -1.41
N ASN A 69 17.66 -7.02 -1.07
CA ASN A 69 18.05 -8.22 -0.30
C ASN A 69 18.04 -9.53 -1.12
N TRP A 70 17.77 -9.48 -2.43
CA TRP A 70 17.67 -10.70 -3.24
C TRP A 70 19.00 -11.47 -3.31
N ASP A 71 20.13 -10.76 -3.27
CA ASP A 71 21.46 -11.35 -3.29
C ASP A 71 21.90 -11.81 -1.90
N VAL A 72 21.56 -13.06 -1.59
CA VAL A 72 21.92 -13.72 -0.33
C VAL A 72 23.44 -13.93 -0.24
N ALA A 73 24.11 -14.12 -1.37
CA ALA A 73 25.54 -14.40 -1.45
C ALA A 73 26.39 -13.15 -1.16
N ALA A 74 25.90 -11.96 -1.51
CA ALA A 74 26.56 -10.69 -1.22
C ALA A 74 26.42 -10.22 0.24
N SER A 75 25.56 -10.86 1.05
CA SER A 75 25.40 -10.46 2.45
C SER A 75 26.67 -10.77 3.27
N SER A 76 27.40 -9.71 3.64
CA SER A 76 28.60 -9.82 4.48
C SER A 76 28.22 -9.70 5.95
N ALA A 77 27.89 -10.82 6.58
CA ALA A 77 27.66 -10.84 8.03
C ALA A 77 28.97 -10.56 8.78
N LEU A 78 29.02 -9.50 9.57
CA LEU A 78 30.13 -9.20 10.47
C LEU A 78 30.16 -10.23 11.61
N ILE A 79 31.15 -11.12 11.60
CA ILE A 79 31.35 -12.12 12.65
C ILE A 79 32.05 -11.45 13.84
N THR A 80 31.29 -11.14 14.89
CA THR A 80 31.82 -10.53 16.13
C THR A 80 31.63 -11.43 17.36
N SER A 81 32.34 -11.10 18.44
CA SER A 81 32.19 -11.74 19.75
C SER A 81 32.31 -10.66 20.83
N HIS A 82 31.35 -10.64 21.76
CA HIS A 82 31.31 -9.69 22.87
C HIS A 82 32.18 -10.11 24.08
N ARG A 83 32.82 -11.29 24.03
CA ARG A 83 33.59 -11.84 25.16
C ARG A 83 35.02 -11.29 25.15
N LYS A 84 35.45 -10.63 26.24
CA LYS A 84 36.73 -9.91 26.32
C LYS A 84 37.99 -10.79 26.23
N VAL A 85 37.98 -11.98 26.86
CA VAL A 85 39.19 -12.84 26.95
C VAL A 85 39.20 -13.93 25.87
N LEU A 86 38.09 -14.63 25.68
CA LEU A 86 37.94 -15.70 24.67
C LEU A 86 37.49 -15.17 23.29
N GLY A 87 37.30 -13.85 23.15
CA GLY A 87 36.77 -13.20 21.95
C GLY A 87 37.49 -13.58 20.67
N PRO A 88 38.83 -13.42 20.58
CA PRO A 88 39.58 -13.72 19.37
C PRO A 88 39.48 -15.20 18.94
N VAL A 89 39.54 -16.13 19.89
CA VAL A 89 39.45 -17.57 19.63
C VAL A 89 38.06 -17.94 19.12
N ILE A 90 37.01 -17.41 19.75
CA ILE A 90 35.61 -17.62 19.33
C ILE A 90 35.37 -17.06 17.92
N VAL A 91 35.91 -15.87 17.62
CA VAL A 91 35.81 -15.29 16.28
C VAL A 91 36.55 -16.15 15.24
N ALA A 92 37.73 -16.67 15.58
CA ALA A 92 38.48 -17.56 14.70
C ALA A 92 37.70 -18.85 14.40
N LEU A 93 37.15 -19.51 15.42
CA LEU A 93 36.29 -20.70 15.26
C LEU A 93 35.06 -20.39 14.39
N LYS A 94 34.36 -19.28 14.66
CA LYS A 94 33.21 -18.85 13.85
C LYS A 94 33.59 -18.59 12.40
N LYS A 95 34.75 -17.98 12.13
CA LYS A 95 35.24 -17.75 10.76
C LYS A 95 35.54 -19.04 10.02
N VAL A 96 36.15 -20.02 10.69
CA VAL A 96 36.41 -21.35 10.11
C VAL A 96 35.10 -22.08 9.82
N GLY A 97 34.20 -22.14 10.81
CA GLY A 97 32.87 -22.72 10.62
C GLY A 97 32.13 -22.07 9.46
N PHE A 98 32.07 -20.73 9.41
CA PHE A 98 31.44 -19.99 8.33
C PHE A 98 32.05 -20.30 6.96
N ARG A 99 33.37 -20.48 6.87
CA ARG A 99 34.03 -20.86 5.61
C ARG A 99 33.62 -22.26 5.14
N VAL A 100 33.55 -23.22 6.05
CA VAL A 100 33.10 -24.59 5.75
C VAL A 100 31.63 -24.60 5.34
N PHE A 101 30.77 -23.91 6.09
CA PHE A 101 29.35 -23.75 5.74
C PHE A 101 29.17 -23.08 4.38
N ARG A 102 29.95 -22.03 4.08
CA ARG A 102 29.89 -21.34 2.79
C ARG A 102 30.32 -22.25 1.64
N PHE A 103 31.31 -23.11 1.86
CA PHE A 103 31.76 -24.07 0.85
C PHE A 103 30.69 -25.12 0.55
N ILE A 104 30.12 -25.75 1.59
CA ILE A 104 29.11 -26.80 1.44
C ILE A 104 27.78 -26.21 0.94
N GLY A 105 27.38 -25.06 1.48
CA GLY A 105 26.12 -24.39 1.15
C GLY A 105 26.16 -23.57 -0.14
N HIS A 106 27.33 -23.41 -0.78
CA HIS A 106 27.49 -22.57 -1.97
C HIS A 106 26.47 -22.85 -3.08
N PRO A 107 26.20 -24.11 -3.47
CA PRO A 107 25.23 -24.40 -4.53
C PRO A 107 23.79 -24.03 -4.13
N LEU A 108 23.44 -24.19 -2.85
CA LEU A 108 22.13 -23.81 -2.33
C LEU A 108 21.96 -22.29 -2.31
N VAL A 109 22.99 -21.56 -1.88
CA VAL A 109 22.98 -20.09 -1.85
C VAL A 109 22.85 -19.52 -3.27
N ILE A 110 23.58 -20.07 -4.26
CA ILE A 110 23.44 -19.65 -5.66
C ILE A 110 22.01 -19.86 -6.16
N ARG A 111 21.47 -21.08 -5.99
CA ARG A 111 20.09 -21.38 -6.43
C ARG A 111 19.06 -20.49 -5.75
N GLN A 112 19.27 -20.17 -4.48
CA GLN A 112 18.40 -19.25 -3.75
C GLN A 112 18.52 -17.82 -4.29
N THR A 113 19.74 -17.33 -4.57
CA THR A 113 19.96 -16.02 -5.18
C THR A 113 19.31 -15.94 -6.57
N GLU A 114 19.45 -16.97 -7.40
CA GLU A 114 18.81 -17.06 -8.72
C GLU A 114 17.28 -17.05 -8.63
N PHE A 115 16.73 -17.86 -7.74
CA PHE A 115 15.28 -17.90 -7.48
C PHE A 115 14.78 -16.53 -7.00
N ASN A 116 15.43 -15.94 -6.00
CA ASN A 116 15.08 -14.62 -5.50
C ASN A 116 15.12 -13.58 -6.61
N ALA A 117 16.17 -13.57 -7.43
CA ALA A 117 16.31 -12.65 -8.56
C ALA A 117 15.15 -12.80 -9.56
N ALA A 118 14.78 -14.04 -9.88
CA ALA A 118 13.64 -14.32 -10.75
C ALA A 118 12.32 -13.84 -10.13
N SER A 119 12.11 -14.08 -8.82
CA SER A 119 10.93 -13.61 -8.10
C SER A 119 10.83 -12.09 -8.06
N VAL A 120 11.94 -11.38 -7.81
CA VAL A 120 11.97 -9.90 -7.80
C VAL A 120 11.60 -9.35 -9.18
N ARG A 121 12.19 -9.89 -10.25
CA ARG A 121 11.87 -9.48 -11.63
C ARG A 121 10.39 -9.72 -11.94
N PHE A 122 9.89 -10.91 -11.62
CA PHE A 122 8.48 -11.26 -11.84
C PHE A 122 7.54 -10.33 -11.07
N ALA A 123 7.79 -10.11 -9.77
CA ALA A 123 6.99 -9.21 -8.94
C ALA A 123 7.04 -7.75 -9.43
N SER A 124 8.17 -7.31 -9.98
CA SER A 124 8.31 -5.97 -10.56
C SER A 124 7.43 -5.79 -11.79
N VAL A 125 7.43 -6.76 -12.71
CA VAL A 125 6.55 -6.74 -13.88
C VAL A 125 5.08 -6.76 -13.48
N LEU A 126 4.70 -7.58 -12.50
CA LEU A 126 3.32 -7.61 -12.00
C LEU A 126 2.90 -6.29 -11.37
N MET A 127 3.79 -5.63 -10.63
CA MET A 127 3.48 -4.33 -10.02
C MET A 127 3.31 -3.23 -11.06
N GLU A 128 4.13 -3.24 -12.12
CA GLU A 128 3.98 -2.30 -13.24
C GLU A 128 2.66 -2.53 -13.97
N GLU A 129 2.33 -3.78 -14.28
CA GLU A 129 1.09 -4.15 -14.96
C GLU A 129 -0.15 -3.81 -14.12
N LEU A 130 -0.09 -4.06 -12.81
CA LEU A 130 -1.17 -3.72 -11.89
C LEU A 130 -1.37 -2.20 -11.81
N SER A 131 -0.27 -1.44 -11.79
CA SER A 131 -0.33 0.03 -11.80
C SER A 131 -0.94 0.55 -13.10
N ARG A 132 -0.57 -0.04 -14.24
CA ARG A 132 -1.16 0.26 -15.54
C ARG A 132 -2.66 -0.01 -15.55
N LEU A 133 -3.09 -1.19 -15.12
CA LEU A 133 -4.51 -1.55 -15.08
C LEU A 133 -5.32 -0.65 -14.14
N ILE A 134 -4.75 -0.26 -12.99
CA ILE A 134 -5.39 0.69 -12.07
C ILE A 134 -5.60 2.05 -12.76
N GLN A 135 -4.57 2.55 -13.46
CA GLN A 135 -4.66 3.81 -14.18
C GLN A 135 -5.68 3.75 -15.32
N GLU A 136 -5.65 2.70 -16.15
CA GLU A 136 -6.62 2.51 -17.22
C GLU A 136 -8.06 2.43 -16.69
N ASN A 137 -8.27 1.75 -15.57
CA ASN A 137 -9.59 1.66 -14.94
C ASN A 137 -10.08 3.03 -14.44
N LYS A 138 -9.18 3.84 -13.90
CA LYS A 138 -9.47 5.21 -13.48
C LYS A 138 -9.86 6.07 -14.69
N ASP A 139 -9.06 6.06 -15.74
CA ASP A 139 -9.32 6.83 -16.97
C ASP A 139 -10.67 6.41 -17.61
N LEU A 140 -10.99 5.11 -17.62
CA LEU A 140 -12.26 4.60 -18.14
C LEU A 140 -13.45 5.09 -17.32
N LYS A 141 -13.35 5.12 -15.99
CA LYS A 141 -14.39 5.66 -15.12
C LYS A 141 -14.63 7.15 -15.36
N GLU A 142 -13.56 7.93 -15.43
CA GLU A 142 -13.65 9.37 -15.72
C GLU A 142 -14.31 9.64 -17.08
N ARG A 143 -14.00 8.83 -18.11
CA ARG A 143 -14.66 8.90 -19.42
C ARG A 143 -16.14 8.53 -19.34
N GLN A 144 -16.49 7.48 -18.59
CA GLN A 144 -17.89 7.08 -18.40
C GLN A 144 -18.70 8.19 -17.72
N GLU A 145 -18.17 8.79 -16.65
CA GLU A 145 -18.81 9.90 -15.96
C GLU A 145 -19.02 11.10 -16.88
N LYS A 146 -18.01 11.45 -17.69
CA LYS A 146 -18.12 12.55 -18.65
C LYS A 146 -19.23 12.30 -19.68
N LEU A 147 -19.27 11.10 -20.27
CA LEU A 147 -20.29 10.74 -21.26
C LEU A 147 -21.70 10.73 -20.66
N LEU A 148 -21.85 10.27 -19.42
CA LEU A 148 -23.13 10.31 -18.71
C LEU A 148 -23.62 11.75 -18.52
N ARG A 149 -22.74 12.66 -18.11
CA ARG A 149 -23.07 14.09 -17.98
C ARG A 149 -23.49 14.70 -19.32
N GLU A 150 -22.75 14.44 -20.39
CA GLU A 150 -23.09 14.92 -21.74
C GLU A 150 -24.46 14.38 -22.22
N MET A 151 -24.77 13.12 -21.92
CA MET A 151 -26.07 12.50 -22.21
C MET A 151 -27.22 13.15 -21.43
N GLU A 152 -27.02 13.43 -20.15
CA GLU A 152 -28.01 14.12 -19.32
C GLU A 152 -28.25 15.55 -19.78
N GLU A 153 -27.19 16.29 -20.13
CA GLU A 153 -27.29 17.64 -20.67
C GLU A 153 -28.06 17.66 -21.99
N ARG A 154 -27.77 16.72 -22.91
CA ARG A 154 -28.53 16.60 -24.17
C ARG A 154 -30.00 16.31 -23.93
N LYS A 155 -30.34 15.37 -23.04
CA LYS A 155 -31.74 15.07 -22.68
C LYS A 155 -32.45 16.29 -22.09
N ARG A 156 -31.76 17.07 -21.24
CA ARG A 156 -32.32 18.31 -20.67
C ARG A 156 -32.55 19.38 -21.74
N MET A 157 -31.67 19.48 -22.73
CA MET A 157 -31.82 20.42 -23.86
C MET A 157 -32.97 20.02 -24.79
N GLU A 158 -33.14 18.73 -25.04
CA GLU A 158 -34.26 18.20 -25.83
C GLU A 158 -35.61 18.39 -25.12
N ALA A 159 -35.68 18.15 -23.80
CA ALA A 159 -36.90 18.36 -23.02
C ALA A 159 -37.32 19.83 -22.86
N ARG A 160 -36.43 20.78 -23.19
CA ARG A 160 -36.68 22.23 -23.15
C ARG A 160 -37.12 22.82 -24.50
N ARG A 161 -37.08 22.02 -25.58
CA ARG A 161 -37.59 22.39 -26.91
C ARG A 161 -39.01 21.90 -27.08
#